data_AF-A0AAD7HR04-F1
#
_entry.id   AF-A0AAD7HR04-F1
#
_cell.length_a   1.000
_cell.length_b   1.000
_cell.length_c   1.000
_cell.angle_alpha   90.00
_cell.angle_beta   90.00
_cell.angle_gamma   90.00
#
_symmetry.space_group_name_H-M   'P 1'
#
loop_
_entity.id
_entity.type
_entity.pdbx_description
1 polymer ?
#
loop_
_entity_poly.entity_id
_entity_poly.type
_entity_poly.pdbx_seq_one_letter_code
_entity_poly.pdbx_strand_id
1 'polypeptide(L)'
;MHSFMAPYDDECAQLAVGVRTFNALDRDWFQLRGYNIFEMGDIIAIEKMLNIKGHIGFSPYRSCEIKGVRNVTDGKKIYYVPLTCPDGRSWDPRNLPLRSPERLAEVIQKIDSCTTTKAKDDLRKFHGIKGLPALRRVGSLHYGRSSPWEFMHLIIEGNIQNLVKFWSGQYKGLDTGTGSYEISDDTWAVIWQETAAAVQHLPADFVRVLGDNPVYYTAEAWCFWFVYLAPILLKGRFDDPKYYEHACQFSDIVKCCLRFTSTHPQINGLRDNIIDWVRKYEE
;
A
#
# COMPACT_ATOMS: atom_id res chain seq x y z
N MET A 1 20.12 13.45 -1.03
CA MET A 1 18.96 14.31 -0.74
C MET A 1 18.25 13.74 0.49
N HIS A 2 18.79 14.04 1.67
CA HIS A 2 18.26 13.58 2.97
C HIS A 2 18.35 14.70 4.03
N SER A 3 18.43 15.97 3.61
CA SER A 3 18.88 17.06 4.49
C SER A 3 18.02 17.25 5.73
N PHE A 4 16.71 17.01 5.65
CA PHE A 4 15.80 17.13 6.80
C PHE A 4 15.86 15.94 7.77
N MET A 5 16.25 14.75 7.30
CA MET A 5 16.38 13.55 8.13
C MET A 5 17.78 13.39 8.72
N ALA A 6 18.77 14.14 8.25
CA ALA A 6 20.14 14.02 8.70
C ALA A 6 20.31 14.27 10.22
N PRO A 7 19.69 15.30 10.83
CA PRO A 7 19.75 15.49 12.28
C PRO A 7 19.13 14.32 13.04
N TYR A 8 18.02 13.79 12.54
CA TYR A 8 17.36 12.63 13.16
C TYR A 8 18.18 11.34 13.01
N ASP A 9 18.89 11.15 11.89
CA ASP A 9 19.83 10.03 11.71
C ASP A 9 21.01 10.14 12.68
N ASP A 10 21.52 11.36 12.91
CA ASP A 10 22.57 11.62 13.91
C ASP A 10 22.09 11.27 15.33
N GLU A 11 20.90 11.71 15.71
CA GLU A 11 20.28 11.39 17.01
C GLU A 11 20.03 9.90 17.16
N CYS A 12 19.49 9.24 16.13
CA CYS A 12 19.31 7.79 16.11
C CYS A 12 20.64 7.06 16.33
N ALA A 13 21.70 7.49 15.64
CA ALA A 13 23.02 6.90 15.78
C ALA A 13 23.60 7.08 17.19
N GLN A 14 23.40 8.24 17.81
CA GLN A 14 23.79 8.49 19.20
C GLN A 14 23.01 7.60 20.17
N LEU A 15 21.68 7.51 20.00
CA LEU A 15 20.81 6.66 20.80
C LEU A 15 21.16 5.17 20.67
N ALA A 16 21.60 4.71 19.50
CA ALA A 16 21.97 3.31 19.30
C ALA A 16 23.22 2.91 20.11
N VAL A 17 24.19 3.81 20.24
CA VAL A 17 25.35 3.65 21.14
C VAL A 17 24.92 3.80 22.60
N GLY A 18 24.05 4.77 22.83
CA GLY A 18 23.40 5.10 24.08
C GLY A 18 23.72 6.52 24.51
N VAL A 19 22.75 7.17 25.14
CA VAL A 19 22.88 8.50 25.72
C VAL A 19 22.70 8.38 27.23
N ARG A 20 23.54 9.08 28.00
CA ARG A 20 23.41 9.12 29.46
C ARG A 20 22.16 9.94 29.81
N THR A 21 21.19 9.31 30.46
CA THR A 21 19.88 9.90 30.75
C THR A 21 19.54 9.72 32.23
N PHE A 22 18.95 10.75 32.83
CA PHE A 22 18.51 10.70 34.22
C PHE A 22 17.09 10.12 34.31
N ASN A 23 16.91 9.07 35.11
CA ASN A 23 15.61 8.52 35.41
C ASN A 23 15.05 9.20 36.67
N ALA A 24 13.97 9.99 36.50
CA ALA A 24 13.37 10.72 37.61
C ALA A 24 12.67 9.82 38.64
N LEU A 25 12.22 8.63 38.25
CA LEU A 25 11.57 7.67 39.16
C LEU A 25 12.60 7.01 40.08
N ASP A 26 13.70 6.54 39.50
CA ASP A 26 14.76 5.83 40.25
C ASP A 26 15.81 6.79 40.84
N ARG A 27 15.75 8.08 40.47
CA ARG A 27 16.72 9.13 40.84
C ARG A 27 18.17 8.77 40.52
N ASP A 28 18.39 8.03 39.45
CA ASP A 28 19.71 7.57 39.03
C ASP A 28 19.93 7.78 37.52
N TRP A 29 21.19 7.75 37.11
CA TRP A 29 21.61 7.81 35.71
C TRP A 29 21.62 6.41 35.10
N PHE A 30 21.09 6.29 33.89
CA PHE A 30 21.18 5.08 33.10
C PHE A 30 21.61 5.40 31.66
N GLN A 31 22.04 4.36 30.94
CA GLN A 31 22.33 4.47 29.52
C GLN A 31 21.05 4.20 28.73
N LEU A 32 20.41 5.25 28.21
CA LEU A 32 19.25 5.11 27.33
C LEU A 32 19.73 4.69 25.94
N ARG A 33 19.22 3.56 25.45
CA ARG A 33 19.40 3.13 24.07
C ARG A 33 18.08 3.15 23.32
N GLY A 34 18.11 3.63 22.08
CA GLY A 34 16.96 3.71 21.20
C GLY A 34 17.27 3.11 19.83
N TYR A 35 16.30 2.39 19.28
CA TYR A 35 16.40 1.76 17.97
C TYR A 35 15.16 2.05 17.16
N ASN A 36 15.34 2.54 15.93
CA ASN A 36 14.22 2.66 15.01
C ASN A 36 13.88 1.27 14.47
N ILE A 37 12.67 0.79 14.72
CA ILE A 37 12.21 -0.52 14.26
C ILE A 37 11.22 -0.42 13.10
N PHE A 38 10.65 0.76 12.87
CA PHE A 38 9.54 0.93 11.94
C PHE A 38 9.37 2.37 11.43
N GLU A 39 8.98 2.49 10.17
CA GLU A 39 8.77 3.76 9.49
C GLU A 39 7.39 3.78 8.81
N MET A 40 6.56 4.75 9.18
CA MET A 40 5.29 5.02 8.52
C MET A 40 5.31 6.38 7.83
N GLY A 41 4.57 6.48 6.75
CA GLY A 41 4.40 7.70 5.99
C GLY A 41 3.61 7.42 4.72
N ASP A 42 3.25 8.50 4.03
CA ASP A 42 2.67 8.38 2.70
C ASP A 42 3.63 7.66 1.74
N ILE A 43 3.07 7.17 0.64
CA ILE A 43 3.79 6.34 -0.34
C ILE A 43 5.06 7.04 -0.83
N ILE A 44 4.98 8.33 -1.14
CA ILE A 44 6.07 9.10 -1.72
C ILE A 44 7.15 9.38 -0.68
N ALA A 45 6.76 9.67 0.57
CA ALA A 45 7.70 9.84 1.68
C ALA A 45 8.51 8.56 1.92
N ILE A 46 7.85 7.40 2.02
CA ILE A 46 8.55 6.12 2.20
C ILE A 46 9.44 5.81 0.98
N GLU A 47 8.98 6.03 -0.25
CA GLU A 47 9.80 5.82 -1.46
C GLU A 47 11.08 6.67 -1.45
N LYS A 48 11.01 7.91 -0.94
CA LYS A 48 12.17 8.79 -0.79
C LYS A 48 13.10 8.32 0.35
N MET A 49 12.54 7.90 1.50
CA MET A 49 13.33 7.37 2.62
C MET A 49 14.07 6.09 2.22
N LEU A 50 13.40 5.18 1.54
CA LEU A 50 14.01 3.95 1.02
C LEU A 50 14.91 4.18 -0.19
N ASN A 51 14.90 5.40 -0.74
CA ASN A 51 15.65 5.79 -1.94
C ASN A 51 15.40 4.84 -3.13
N ILE A 52 14.12 4.57 -3.40
CA ILE A 52 13.66 3.69 -4.49
C ILE A 52 13.04 4.49 -5.64
N LYS A 53 12.89 3.81 -6.79
CA LYS A 53 12.23 4.35 -7.99
C LYS A 53 10.70 4.32 -7.89
N GLY A 54 10.13 3.42 -7.09
CA GLY A 54 8.69 3.22 -7.03
C GLY A 54 8.12 2.73 -8.35
N HIS A 55 6.92 3.18 -8.68
CA HIS A 55 6.13 2.76 -9.85
C HIS A 55 6.78 2.96 -11.24
N ILE A 56 7.88 3.72 -11.35
CA ILE A 56 8.65 3.88 -12.60
C ILE A 56 9.84 2.92 -12.75
N GLY A 57 10.11 2.11 -11.71
CA GLY A 57 11.10 1.04 -11.75
C GLY A 57 10.50 -0.25 -12.32
N PHE A 58 11.32 -1.05 -13.00
CA PHE A 58 10.91 -2.38 -13.46
C PHE A 58 10.64 -3.33 -12.28
N SER A 59 11.26 -3.08 -11.12
CA SER A 59 10.92 -3.74 -9.86
C SER A 59 10.32 -2.70 -8.92
N PRO A 60 9.03 -2.36 -9.07
CA PRO A 60 8.46 -1.15 -8.47
C PRO A 60 8.17 -1.31 -6.97
N TYR A 61 8.07 -2.53 -6.48
CA TYR A 61 7.65 -2.80 -5.12
C TYR A 61 8.79 -2.66 -4.11
N ARG A 62 8.46 -2.13 -2.93
CA ARG A 62 9.43 -1.78 -1.88
C ARG A 62 9.82 -2.93 -0.96
N SER A 63 8.99 -3.96 -0.83
CA SER A 63 9.23 -5.09 0.09
C SER A 63 9.74 -6.36 -0.59
N CYS A 64 9.59 -6.47 -1.92
CA CYS A 64 10.00 -7.64 -2.70
C CYS A 64 10.46 -7.23 -4.11
N GLU A 65 11.16 -8.15 -4.79
CA GLU A 65 11.84 -7.93 -6.07
C GLU A 65 11.01 -8.34 -7.30
N ILE A 66 9.69 -8.46 -7.14
CA ILE A 66 8.76 -8.72 -8.24
C ILE A 66 8.97 -7.69 -9.36
N LYS A 67 8.74 -8.15 -10.58
CA LYS A 67 8.96 -7.37 -11.79
C LYS A 67 7.63 -6.98 -12.40
N GLY A 68 7.50 -5.70 -12.68
CA GLY A 68 6.29 -5.18 -13.28
C GLY A 68 6.26 -5.34 -14.79
N VAL A 69 5.08 -5.09 -15.32
CA VAL A 69 4.76 -5.01 -16.75
C VAL A 69 4.28 -3.61 -17.02
N ARG A 70 4.52 -3.09 -18.22
CA ARG A 70 4.03 -1.78 -18.63
C ARG A 70 3.41 -1.89 -20.00
N ASN A 71 2.37 -1.10 -20.23
CA ASN A 71 1.94 -0.86 -21.58
C ASN A 71 3.01 -0.01 -22.29
N VAL A 72 3.52 -0.51 -23.41
CA VAL A 72 4.51 0.20 -24.23
C VAL A 72 3.85 1.02 -25.35
N THR A 73 2.60 0.74 -25.68
CA THR A 73 1.89 1.36 -26.81
C THR A 73 1.37 2.76 -26.47
N ASP A 74 0.97 3.00 -25.23
CA ASP A 74 0.43 4.29 -24.76
C ASP A 74 1.52 5.26 -24.24
N GLY A 75 2.81 4.88 -24.36
CA GLY A 75 3.95 5.68 -23.92
C GLY A 75 4.06 5.86 -22.40
N LYS A 76 3.19 5.21 -21.60
CA LYS A 76 3.25 5.33 -20.14
C LYS A 76 4.52 4.69 -19.59
N LYS A 77 5.04 5.30 -18.52
CA LYS A 77 6.28 4.89 -17.84
C LYS A 77 6.02 4.09 -16.56
N ILE A 78 4.76 3.90 -16.21
CA ILE A 78 4.31 3.23 -14.99
C ILE A 78 4.33 1.73 -15.21
N TYR A 79 4.95 1.01 -14.29
CA TYR A 79 4.89 -0.45 -14.21
C TYR A 79 3.78 -0.88 -13.24
N TYR A 80 2.98 -1.84 -13.67
CA TYR A 80 1.99 -2.56 -12.88
C TYR A 80 2.53 -3.94 -12.53
N VAL A 81 2.02 -4.57 -11.48
CA VAL A 81 2.52 -5.89 -11.08
C VAL A 81 1.37 -6.87 -10.91
N PRO A 82 0.99 -7.59 -11.99
CA PRO A 82 0.06 -8.70 -11.89
C PRO A 82 0.76 -9.91 -11.26
N LEU A 83 -0.01 -10.83 -10.67
CA LEU A 83 0.44 -12.17 -10.32
C LEU A 83 0.77 -12.93 -11.59
N THR A 84 -0.04 -12.82 -12.64
CA THR A 84 0.25 -13.43 -13.95
C THR A 84 0.58 -12.37 -15.00
N CYS A 85 1.84 -12.30 -15.39
CA CYS A 85 2.32 -11.36 -16.40
C CYS A 85 1.92 -11.82 -17.81
N PRO A 86 1.66 -10.88 -18.74
CA PRO A 86 1.39 -11.21 -20.16
C PRO A 86 2.54 -11.93 -20.88
N ASP A 87 3.76 -11.87 -20.32
CA ASP A 87 4.93 -12.59 -20.85
C ASP A 87 5.12 -14.00 -20.25
N GLY A 88 4.10 -14.50 -19.55
CA GLY A 88 4.07 -15.85 -18.98
C GLY A 88 4.77 -15.99 -17.62
N ARG A 89 5.42 -14.93 -17.10
CA ARG A 89 5.94 -14.95 -15.73
C ARG A 89 4.76 -14.96 -14.74
N SER A 90 4.90 -15.69 -13.65
CA SER A 90 3.93 -15.68 -12.56
C SER A 90 4.61 -15.57 -11.20
N TRP A 91 3.92 -14.94 -10.25
CA TRP A 91 4.37 -14.78 -8.87
C TRP A 91 3.47 -15.59 -7.95
N ASP A 92 4.06 -16.47 -7.14
CA ASP A 92 3.33 -17.09 -6.05
C ASP A 92 3.14 -16.06 -4.91
N PRO A 93 1.91 -15.62 -4.61
CA PRO A 93 1.68 -14.65 -3.54
C PRO A 93 2.03 -15.21 -2.15
N ARG A 94 2.20 -16.53 -1.99
CA ARG A 94 2.71 -17.13 -0.75
C ARG A 94 4.23 -17.05 -0.62
N ASN A 95 4.95 -16.94 -1.73
CA ASN A 95 6.40 -17.01 -1.80
C ASN A 95 7.00 -15.94 -2.71
N LEU A 96 6.70 -14.67 -2.40
CA LEU A 96 7.27 -13.53 -3.12
C LEU A 96 8.78 -13.38 -2.83
N PRO A 97 9.60 -12.94 -3.80
CA PRO A 97 11.04 -12.74 -3.62
C PRO A 97 11.31 -11.49 -2.75
N LEU A 98 11.22 -11.63 -1.43
CA LEU A 98 11.39 -10.51 -0.50
C LEU A 98 12.78 -9.85 -0.64
N ARG A 99 12.83 -8.51 -0.48
CA ARG A 99 14.10 -7.77 -0.48
C ARG A 99 14.83 -8.03 0.82
N SER A 100 16.08 -8.48 0.72
CA SER A 100 16.97 -8.66 1.87
C SER A 100 18.01 -7.53 1.96
N PRO A 101 18.57 -7.26 3.16
CA PRO A 101 19.65 -6.30 3.34
C PRO A 101 20.89 -6.62 2.49
N GLU A 102 21.23 -7.91 2.37
CA GLU A 102 22.40 -8.39 1.60
C GLU A 102 22.20 -8.08 0.12
N ARG A 103 21.01 -8.38 -0.41
CA ARG A 103 20.68 -8.12 -1.80
C ARG A 103 20.66 -6.64 -2.12
N LEU A 104 20.16 -5.82 -1.20
CA LEU A 104 20.21 -4.36 -1.34
C LEU A 104 21.66 -3.87 -1.44
N ALA A 105 22.55 -4.35 -0.56
CA ALA A 105 23.96 -3.99 -0.58
C ALA A 105 24.65 -4.39 -1.89
N GLU A 106 24.41 -5.62 -2.38
CA GLU A 106 24.92 -6.08 -3.68
C GLU A 106 24.49 -5.19 -4.85
N VAL A 107 23.21 -4.82 -4.91
CA VAL A 107 22.68 -3.97 -5.98
C VAL A 107 23.30 -2.59 -5.94
N ILE A 108 23.45 -2.01 -4.75
CA ILE A 108 24.07 -0.70 -4.57
C ILE A 108 25.54 -0.74 -4.99
N GLN A 109 26.29 -1.75 -4.57
CA GLN A 109 27.68 -1.93 -4.99
C GLN A 109 27.79 -2.04 -6.52
N LYS A 110 26.89 -2.80 -7.17
CA LYS A 110 26.84 -2.89 -8.64
C LYS A 110 26.58 -1.53 -9.29
N ILE A 111 25.62 -0.75 -8.79
CA ILE A 111 25.33 0.60 -9.27
C ILE A 111 26.56 1.52 -9.09
N ASP A 112 27.22 1.46 -7.94
CA ASP A 112 28.37 2.33 -7.65
C ASP A 112 29.59 1.97 -8.49
N SER A 113 29.76 0.68 -8.83
CA SER A 113 30.85 0.19 -9.69
C SER A 113 30.71 0.56 -11.18
N CYS A 114 29.52 0.97 -11.63
CA CYS A 114 29.33 1.39 -13.02
C CYS A 114 30.06 2.70 -13.33
N THR A 115 30.70 2.76 -14.50
CA THR A 115 31.45 3.95 -14.95
C THR A 115 30.58 4.98 -15.66
N THR A 116 29.49 4.56 -16.32
CA THR A 116 28.62 5.46 -17.10
C THR A 116 27.30 5.75 -16.40
N THR A 117 26.79 6.98 -16.53
CA THR A 117 25.48 7.38 -16.00
C THR A 117 24.35 6.50 -16.54
N LYS A 118 24.41 6.13 -17.83
CA LYS A 118 23.43 5.26 -18.46
C LYS A 118 23.37 3.88 -17.80
N ALA A 119 24.52 3.23 -17.59
CA ALA A 119 24.55 1.92 -16.92
C ALA A 119 24.02 1.99 -15.48
N LYS A 120 24.33 3.07 -14.74
CA LYS A 120 23.75 3.31 -13.41
C LYS A 120 22.24 3.42 -13.46
N ASP A 121 21.70 4.21 -14.38
CA ASP A 121 20.26 4.44 -14.46
C ASP A 121 19.49 3.21 -14.95
N ASP A 122 20.08 2.40 -15.84
CA ASP A 122 19.52 1.12 -16.28
C ASP A 122 19.42 0.14 -15.11
N LEU A 123 20.49 -0.02 -14.30
CA LEU A 123 20.45 -0.85 -13.09
C LEU A 123 19.47 -0.33 -12.04
N ARG A 124 19.46 0.99 -11.80
CA ARG A 124 18.51 1.61 -10.86
C ARG A 124 17.08 1.37 -11.29
N LYS A 125 16.79 1.46 -12.59
CA LYS A 125 15.47 1.16 -13.14
C LYS A 125 15.14 -0.33 -13.02
N PHE A 126 16.07 -1.21 -13.35
CA PHE A 126 15.86 -2.66 -13.31
C PHE A 126 15.55 -3.18 -11.90
N HIS A 127 16.32 -2.73 -10.91
CA HIS A 127 16.15 -3.14 -9.51
C HIS A 127 15.15 -2.26 -8.73
N GLY A 128 14.73 -1.13 -9.29
CA GLY A 128 13.88 -0.16 -8.62
C GLY A 128 14.56 0.57 -7.45
N ILE A 129 15.88 0.50 -7.32
CA ILE A 129 16.67 1.12 -6.24
C ILE A 129 17.45 2.29 -6.83
N LYS A 130 17.38 3.48 -6.23
CA LYS A 130 18.21 4.63 -6.65
C LYS A 130 19.55 4.64 -5.93
N GLY A 131 19.58 4.21 -4.67
CA GLY A 131 20.77 4.14 -3.83
C GLY A 131 20.45 3.70 -2.41
N LEU A 132 21.29 4.13 -1.47
CA LEU A 132 21.17 3.80 -0.06
C LEU A 132 19.95 4.48 0.58
N PRO A 133 19.22 3.76 1.46
CA PRO A 133 18.11 4.32 2.22
C PRO A 133 18.62 5.28 3.32
N ALA A 134 17.70 6.11 3.81
CA ALA A 134 17.89 6.90 5.02
C ALA A 134 17.96 5.99 6.27
N LEU A 135 18.41 6.57 7.39
CA LEU A 135 18.43 5.91 8.71
C LEU A 135 19.19 4.58 8.75
N ARG A 136 20.28 4.48 7.98
CA ARG A 136 21.08 3.26 7.81
C ARG A 136 22.20 3.06 8.82
N ARG A 137 22.46 4.07 9.65
CA ARG A 137 23.54 4.03 10.63
C ARG A 137 23.18 3.17 11.83
N VAL A 138 21.89 2.95 12.06
CA VAL A 138 21.36 2.07 13.09
C VAL A 138 20.80 0.85 12.38
N GLY A 139 21.52 -0.27 12.41
CA GLY A 139 21.17 -1.51 11.72
C GLY A 139 19.91 -2.23 12.21
N SER A 140 19.01 -1.52 12.91
CA SER A 140 17.75 -2.04 13.42
C SER A 140 16.63 -2.11 12.38
N LEU A 141 16.78 -1.42 11.24
CA LEU A 141 15.78 -1.41 10.18
C LEU A 141 16.03 -2.53 9.15
N HIS A 142 14.97 -3.27 8.84
CA HIS A 142 14.92 -4.14 7.68
C HIS A 142 14.12 -3.46 6.58
N TYR A 143 14.76 -2.81 5.62
CA TYR A 143 14.09 -1.95 4.63
C TYR A 143 12.96 -2.57 3.81
N GLY A 144 12.97 -3.90 3.64
CA GLY A 144 11.85 -4.62 3.02
C GLY A 144 10.63 -4.83 3.91
N ARG A 145 10.74 -4.62 5.24
CA ARG A 145 9.74 -5.03 6.25
C ARG A 145 9.41 -3.95 7.28
N SER A 146 10.37 -3.08 7.60
CA SER A 146 10.21 -2.00 8.58
C SER A 146 9.43 -0.80 8.05
N SER A 147 9.14 -0.73 6.75
CA SER A 147 8.40 0.39 6.15
C SER A 147 7.19 -0.11 5.34
N PRO A 148 6.22 -0.81 5.96
CA PRO A 148 5.07 -1.37 5.26
C PRO A 148 4.15 -0.27 4.74
N TRP A 149 3.27 -0.64 3.83
CA TRP A 149 2.29 0.28 3.26
C TRP A 149 1.37 0.84 4.34
N GLU A 150 1.23 2.16 4.34
CA GLU A 150 0.29 2.84 5.22
C GLU A 150 -1.13 2.51 4.74
N PHE A 151 -2.01 2.22 5.70
CA PHE A 151 -3.33 1.64 5.47
C PHE A 151 -4.24 2.57 4.68
N MET A 152 -4.26 3.86 5.01
CA MET A 152 -5.08 4.86 4.35
C MET A 152 -4.75 4.98 2.87
N HIS A 153 -3.48 5.20 2.51
CA HIS A 153 -3.10 5.37 1.11
C HIS A 153 -3.21 4.07 0.31
N LEU A 154 -2.88 2.92 0.90
CA LEU A 154 -2.97 1.64 0.19
C LEU A 154 -4.42 1.19 0.03
N ILE A 155 -5.14 1.04 1.13
CA ILE A 155 -6.46 0.39 1.13
C ILE A 155 -7.54 1.39 0.74
N ILE A 156 -7.56 2.57 1.34
CA ILE A 156 -8.68 3.51 1.21
C ILE A 156 -8.54 4.35 -0.06
N GLU A 157 -7.50 5.18 -0.16
CA GLU A 157 -7.31 6.07 -1.32
C GLU A 157 -6.85 5.30 -2.56
N GLY A 158 -6.16 4.17 -2.35
CA GLY A 158 -5.74 3.26 -3.39
C GLY A 158 -6.87 2.32 -3.80
N ASN A 159 -7.01 1.20 -3.10
CA ASN A 159 -7.85 0.08 -3.55
C ASN A 159 -9.35 0.42 -3.60
N ILE A 160 -9.94 0.92 -2.50
CA ILE A 160 -11.39 1.18 -2.43
C ILE A 160 -11.82 2.19 -3.51
N GLN A 161 -11.15 3.35 -3.58
CA GLN A 161 -11.51 4.35 -4.58
C GLN A 161 -11.25 3.87 -6.01
N ASN A 162 -10.19 3.09 -6.26
CA ASN A 162 -9.95 2.55 -7.60
C ASN A 162 -11.02 1.51 -7.98
N LEU A 163 -11.46 0.66 -7.06
CA LEU A 163 -12.55 -0.29 -7.30
C LEU A 163 -13.85 0.42 -7.67
N VAL A 164 -14.23 1.48 -6.93
CA VAL A 164 -15.43 2.27 -7.28
C VAL A 164 -15.28 2.91 -8.67
N LYS A 165 -14.09 3.42 -9.02
CA LYS A 165 -13.82 3.93 -10.37
C LYS A 165 -13.89 2.84 -11.45
N PHE A 166 -13.49 1.61 -11.15
CA PHE A 166 -13.66 0.49 -12.07
C PHE A 166 -15.15 0.19 -12.27
N TRP A 167 -15.89 0.06 -11.18
CA TRP A 167 -17.31 -0.27 -11.21
C TRP A 167 -18.20 0.86 -11.76
N SER A 168 -17.68 2.09 -11.90
CA SER A 168 -18.37 3.19 -12.56
C SER A 168 -17.87 3.48 -13.98
N GLY A 169 -16.93 2.68 -14.52
CA GLY A 169 -16.35 2.93 -15.85
C GLY A 169 -15.47 4.19 -15.94
N GLN A 170 -15.05 4.75 -14.79
CA GLN A 170 -14.27 6.00 -14.71
C GLN A 170 -12.77 5.77 -14.50
N TYR A 171 -12.32 4.51 -14.47
CA TYR A 171 -10.92 4.20 -14.17
C TYR A 171 -10.00 4.41 -15.39
N LYS A 172 -9.37 5.60 -15.46
CA LYS A 172 -8.25 5.92 -16.37
C LYS A 172 -8.51 5.63 -17.86
N GLY A 173 -9.78 5.67 -18.28
CA GLY A 173 -10.20 5.39 -19.66
C GLY A 173 -9.96 3.95 -20.10
N LEU A 174 -9.91 3.01 -19.15
CA LEU A 174 -9.94 1.57 -19.45
C LEU A 174 -11.39 1.13 -19.62
N ASP A 175 -11.62 0.24 -20.58
CA ASP A 175 -12.88 -0.49 -20.71
C ASP A 175 -12.93 -1.68 -19.73
N THR A 176 -14.03 -2.43 -19.75
CA THR A 176 -14.20 -3.64 -18.92
C THR A 176 -13.39 -4.84 -19.39
N GLY A 177 -12.69 -4.74 -20.53
CA GLY A 177 -12.08 -5.87 -21.21
C GLY A 177 -13.10 -6.99 -21.46
N THR A 178 -12.85 -8.15 -20.85
CA THR A 178 -13.73 -9.33 -20.90
C THR A 178 -14.70 -9.41 -19.72
N GLY A 179 -14.66 -8.46 -18.79
CA GLY A 179 -15.51 -8.43 -17.60
C GLY A 179 -16.83 -7.67 -17.80
N SER A 180 -17.69 -7.75 -16.78
CA SER A 180 -19.00 -7.06 -16.70
C SER A 180 -19.21 -6.48 -15.30
N TYR A 181 -18.18 -5.84 -14.75
CA TYR A 181 -18.18 -5.28 -13.39
C TYR A 181 -18.73 -3.86 -13.30
N GLU A 182 -19.12 -3.25 -14.43
CA GLU A 182 -19.66 -1.90 -14.45
C GLU A 182 -21.11 -1.88 -13.98
N ILE A 183 -21.42 -0.89 -13.15
CA ILE A 183 -22.75 -0.54 -12.67
C ILE A 183 -23.15 0.75 -13.38
N SER A 184 -24.39 0.83 -13.87
CA SER A 184 -24.87 1.99 -14.61
C SER A 184 -24.89 3.28 -13.77
N ASP A 185 -24.72 4.42 -14.43
CA ASP A 185 -24.76 5.75 -13.78
C ASP A 185 -26.07 5.99 -13.02
N ASP A 186 -27.21 5.57 -13.58
CA ASP A 186 -28.52 5.67 -12.91
C ASP A 186 -28.55 4.87 -11.60
N THR A 187 -27.94 3.68 -11.59
CA THR A 187 -27.84 2.85 -10.39
C THR A 187 -26.90 3.47 -9.37
N TRP A 188 -25.78 4.06 -9.80
CA TRP A 188 -24.89 4.82 -8.92
C TRP A 188 -25.58 6.03 -8.30
N ALA A 189 -26.38 6.77 -9.05
CA ALA A 189 -27.16 7.89 -8.52
C ALA A 189 -28.10 7.43 -7.39
N VAL A 190 -28.76 6.28 -7.56
CA VAL A 190 -29.58 5.66 -6.51
C VAL A 190 -28.74 5.25 -5.31
N ILE A 191 -27.59 4.58 -5.50
CA ILE A 191 -26.69 4.16 -4.42
C ILE A 191 -26.27 5.37 -3.55
N TRP A 192 -25.95 6.50 -4.17
CA TRP A 192 -25.53 7.69 -3.44
C TRP A 192 -26.68 8.38 -2.71
N GLN A 193 -27.88 8.40 -3.27
CA GLN A 193 -29.08 8.87 -2.57
C GLN A 193 -29.41 7.98 -1.36
N GLU A 194 -29.36 6.66 -1.53
CA GLU A 194 -29.55 5.68 -0.45
C GLU A 194 -28.47 5.82 0.63
N THR A 195 -27.22 6.11 0.24
CA THR A 195 -26.13 6.41 1.18
C THR A 195 -26.45 7.63 2.05
N ALA A 196 -26.82 8.74 1.43
CA ALA A 196 -27.14 9.99 2.13
C ALA A 196 -28.35 9.83 3.06
N ALA A 197 -29.36 9.07 2.64
CA ALA A 197 -30.53 8.78 3.46
C ALA A 197 -30.19 7.86 4.65
N ALA A 198 -29.40 6.81 4.45
CA ALA A 198 -29.05 5.87 5.50
C ALA A 198 -28.26 6.52 6.63
N VAL A 199 -27.33 7.42 6.30
CA VAL A 199 -26.42 8.04 7.29
C VAL A 199 -27.15 8.99 8.23
N GLN A 200 -28.33 9.51 7.87
CA GLN A 200 -29.17 10.30 8.77
C GLN A 200 -29.65 9.51 10.00
N HIS A 201 -29.63 8.18 9.92
CA HIS A 201 -30.03 7.29 11.01
C HIS A 201 -28.85 6.73 11.79
N LEU A 202 -27.61 7.10 11.45
CA LEU A 202 -26.41 6.68 12.15
C LEU A 202 -25.95 7.73 13.16
N PRO A 203 -25.51 7.35 14.37
CA PRO A 203 -24.98 8.31 15.32
C PRO A 203 -23.70 8.97 14.78
N ALA A 204 -23.55 10.27 15.02
CA ALA A 204 -22.41 11.06 14.57
C ALA A 204 -21.06 10.57 15.14
N ASP A 205 -21.08 9.82 16.25
CA ASP A 205 -19.90 9.19 16.84
C ASP A 205 -19.31 8.08 15.97
N PHE A 206 -20.11 7.50 15.05
CA PHE A 206 -19.65 6.44 14.14
C PHE A 206 -19.15 6.99 12.81
N VAL A 207 -19.84 7.99 12.25
CA VAL A 207 -19.49 8.59 10.96
C VAL A 207 -20.04 10.00 10.88
N ARG A 208 -19.28 10.90 10.26
CA ARG A 208 -19.80 12.21 9.86
C ARG A 208 -20.88 12.04 8.79
N VAL A 209 -21.71 13.07 8.63
CA VAL A 209 -22.72 13.08 7.55
C VAL A 209 -22.04 12.83 6.21
N LEU A 210 -22.47 11.78 5.52
CA LEU A 210 -22.03 11.45 4.17
C LEU A 210 -23.09 11.97 3.19
N GLY A 211 -22.68 12.87 2.29
CA GLY A 211 -23.54 13.34 1.21
C GLY A 211 -23.68 12.31 0.08
N ASP A 212 -24.49 12.63 -0.90
CA ASP A 212 -24.67 11.89 -2.16
C ASP A 212 -23.53 12.15 -3.17
N ASN A 213 -22.57 13.01 -2.83
CA ASN A 213 -21.42 13.29 -3.68
C ASN A 213 -20.11 12.77 -3.04
N PRO A 214 -19.57 11.63 -3.53
CA PRO A 214 -18.37 11.03 -2.97
C PRO A 214 -17.08 11.84 -3.22
N VAL A 215 -17.11 12.91 -4.02
CA VAL A 215 -15.95 13.81 -4.22
C VAL A 215 -15.53 14.50 -2.92
N TYR A 216 -16.45 14.67 -1.97
CA TYR A 216 -16.17 15.31 -0.67
C TYR A 216 -15.79 14.31 0.43
N TYR A 217 -15.71 13.02 0.11
CA TYR A 217 -15.42 12.01 1.13
C TYR A 217 -13.95 12.04 1.52
N THR A 218 -13.71 12.10 2.83
CA THR A 218 -12.39 11.85 3.41
C THR A 218 -12.05 10.36 3.35
N ALA A 219 -10.81 9.99 3.67
CA ALA A 219 -10.46 8.58 3.78
C ALA A 219 -11.29 7.84 4.84
N GLU A 220 -11.56 8.47 5.97
CA GLU A 220 -12.44 7.92 7.02
C GLU A 220 -13.86 7.63 6.46
N ALA A 221 -14.44 8.59 5.72
CA ALA A 221 -15.74 8.44 5.08
C ALA A 221 -15.76 7.29 4.06
N TRP A 222 -14.75 7.20 3.20
CA TRP A 222 -14.60 6.08 2.25
C TRP A 222 -14.48 4.74 2.94
N CYS A 223 -13.69 4.66 4.02
CA CYS A 223 -13.52 3.44 4.79
C CYS A 223 -14.85 3.00 5.41
N PHE A 224 -15.55 3.93 6.07
CA PHE A 224 -16.84 3.66 6.69
C PHE A 224 -17.87 3.19 5.65
N TRP A 225 -18.01 3.94 4.56
CA TRP A 225 -18.94 3.62 3.47
C TRP A 225 -18.67 2.21 2.92
N PHE A 226 -17.42 1.90 2.57
CA PHE A 226 -17.07 0.62 1.97
C PHE A 226 -17.28 -0.57 2.93
N VAL A 227 -17.02 -0.37 4.21
CA VAL A 227 -17.08 -1.41 5.22
C VAL A 227 -18.51 -1.71 5.65
N TYR A 228 -19.33 -0.68 5.86
CA TYR A 228 -20.63 -0.81 6.50
C TYR A 228 -21.82 -0.59 5.58
N LEU A 229 -21.69 0.25 4.54
CA LEU A 229 -22.80 0.60 3.65
C LEU A 229 -22.75 -0.14 2.33
N ALA A 230 -21.58 -0.18 1.67
CA ALA A 230 -21.41 -0.79 0.36
C ALA A 230 -21.89 -2.26 0.28
N PRO A 231 -21.65 -3.15 1.27
CA PRO A 231 -22.17 -4.53 1.22
C PRO A 231 -23.70 -4.61 1.17
N ILE A 232 -24.40 -3.59 1.69
CA ILE A 232 -25.86 -3.51 1.67
C ILE A 232 -26.31 -2.85 0.36
N LEU A 233 -25.71 -1.71 0.02
CA LEU A 233 -26.11 -0.87 -1.12
C LEU A 233 -25.79 -1.51 -2.48
N LEU A 234 -24.69 -2.26 -2.59
CA LEU A 234 -24.27 -2.91 -3.84
C LEU A 234 -24.95 -4.25 -4.08
N LYS A 235 -25.77 -4.75 -3.15
CA LYS A 235 -26.40 -6.07 -3.25
C LYS A 235 -27.37 -6.10 -4.44
N GLY A 236 -27.10 -6.98 -5.40
CA GLY A 236 -27.92 -7.14 -6.60
C GLY A 236 -27.80 -5.97 -7.60
N ARG A 237 -26.75 -5.15 -7.50
CA ARG A 237 -26.49 -4.03 -8.42
C ARG A 237 -25.51 -4.36 -9.54
N PHE A 238 -24.73 -5.43 -9.38
CA PHE A 238 -23.87 -5.98 -10.43
C PHE A 238 -24.63 -6.99 -11.29
N ASP A 239 -24.34 -7.02 -12.59
CA ASP A 239 -24.90 -8.02 -13.52
C ASP A 239 -24.47 -9.45 -13.15
N ASP A 240 -23.20 -9.62 -12.77
CA ASP A 240 -22.65 -10.88 -12.28
C ASP A 240 -22.42 -10.79 -10.76
N PRO A 241 -23.07 -11.65 -9.95
CA PRO A 241 -22.90 -11.68 -8.50
C PRO A 241 -21.46 -11.83 -8.01
N LYS A 242 -20.55 -12.40 -8.81
CA LYS A 242 -19.15 -12.60 -8.41
C LYS A 242 -18.44 -11.30 -8.03
N TYR A 243 -18.79 -10.18 -8.68
CA TYR A 243 -18.17 -8.88 -8.41
C TYR A 243 -18.62 -8.32 -7.05
N TYR A 244 -19.91 -8.51 -6.73
CA TYR A 244 -20.45 -8.19 -5.41
C TYR A 244 -19.79 -9.05 -4.31
N GLU A 245 -19.66 -10.35 -4.54
CA GLU A 245 -19.03 -11.27 -3.59
C GLU A 245 -17.55 -10.93 -3.38
N HIS A 246 -16.83 -10.57 -4.44
CA HIS A 246 -15.44 -10.11 -4.37
C HIS A 246 -15.29 -8.79 -3.60
N ALA A 247 -16.21 -7.85 -3.79
CA ALA A 247 -16.27 -6.60 -3.01
C ALA A 247 -16.53 -6.87 -1.52
N CYS A 248 -17.44 -7.80 -1.20
CA CYS A 248 -17.74 -8.20 0.18
C CYS A 248 -16.54 -8.89 0.84
N GLN A 249 -15.84 -9.77 0.12
CA GLN A 249 -14.59 -10.38 0.60
C GLN A 249 -13.54 -9.30 0.92
N PHE A 250 -13.42 -8.26 0.10
CA PHE A 250 -12.54 -7.13 0.41
C PHE A 250 -13.00 -6.39 1.67
N SER A 251 -14.29 -6.11 1.80
CA SER A 251 -14.87 -5.45 2.98
C SER A 251 -14.52 -6.20 4.27
N ASP A 252 -14.58 -7.53 4.25
CA ASP A 252 -14.23 -8.36 5.41
C ASP A 252 -12.73 -8.35 5.73
N ILE A 253 -11.86 -8.29 4.71
CA ILE A 253 -10.41 -8.08 4.88
C ILE A 253 -10.17 -6.73 5.58
N VAL A 254 -10.81 -5.65 5.10
CA VAL A 254 -10.68 -4.31 5.69
C VAL A 254 -11.18 -4.29 7.13
N LYS A 255 -12.33 -4.90 7.43
CA LYS A 255 -12.86 -5.06 8.81
C LYS A 255 -11.88 -5.77 9.72
N CYS A 256 -11.20 -6.81 9.22
CA CYS A 256 -10.20 -7.53 10.01
C CYS A 256 -9.02 -6.62 10.37
N CYS A 257 -8.56 -5.77 9.46
CA CYS A 257 -7.48 -4.81 9.69
C CYS A 257 -7.87 -3.69 10.69
N LEU A 258 -9.16 -3.36 10.81
CA LEU A 258 -9.66 -2.29 11.70
C LEU A 258 -9.88 -2.76 13.15
N ARG A 259 -9.66 -4.05 13.46
CA ARG A 259 -9.86 -4.57 14.81
C ARG A 259 -8.83 -3.98 15.77
N PHE A 260 -9.29 -3.53 16.93
CA PHE A 260 -8.42 -3.02 18.01
C PHE A 260 -7.45 -4.09 18.54
N THR A 261 -7.85 -5.35 18.49
CA THR A 261 -7.01 -6.49 18.88
C THR A 261 -7.04 -7.56 17.80
N SER A 262 -5.89 -8.21 17.60
CA SER A 262 -5.72 -9.31 16.66
C SER A 262 -4.92 -10.44 17.30
N THR A 263 -5.30 -11.67 16.98
CA THR A 263 -4.61 -12.89 17.40
C THR A 263 -3.78 -13.47 16.25
N HIS A 264 -2.77 -14.30 16.55
CA HIS A 264 -1.97 -14.95 15.51
C HIS A 264 -2.81 -15.76 14.50
N PRO A 265 -3.82 -16.55 14.91
CA PRO A 265 -4.70 -17.23 13.95
C PRO A 265 -5.46 -16.27 13.02
N GLN A 266 -5.92 -15.12 13.54
CA GLN A 266 -6.59 -14.11 12.72
C GLN A 266 -5.63 -13.47 11.71
N ILE A 267 -4.38 -13.19 12.10
CA ILE A 267 -3.37 -12.66 11.18
C ILE A 267 -3.03 -13.68 10.08
N ASN A 268 -2.93 -14.96 10.43
CA ASN A 268 -2.70 -16.02 9.44
C ASN A 268 -3.88 -16.15 8.47
N GLY A 269 -5.11 -16.17 8.98
CA GLY A 269 -6.31 -16.18 8.15
C GLY A 269 -6.43 -14.94 7.25
N LEU A 270 -6.05 -13.75 7.75
CA LEU A 270 -6.01 -12.52 6.96
C LEU A 270 -5.07 -12.65 5.76
N ARG A 271 -3.89 -13.27 5.94
CA ARG A 271 -2.96 -13.53 4.83
C ARG A 271 -3.60 -14.41 3.76
N ASP A 272 -4.27 -15.48 4.17
CA ASP A 272 -4.94 -16.39 3.24
C ASP A 272 -6.09 -15.70 2.50
N ASN A 273 -6.89 -14.90 3.19
CA ASN A 273 -7.98 -14.13 2.59
C ASN A 273 -7.46 -13.11 1.56
N ILE A 274 -6.36 -12.40 1.84
CA ILE A 274 -5.76 -11.46 0.88
C ILE A 274 -5.26 -12.20 -0.37
N ILE A 275 -4.63 -13.36 -0.19
CA ILE A 275 -4.12 -14.16 -1.32
C ILE A 275 -5.28 -14.62 -2.21
N ASP A 276 -6.34 -15.15 -1.62
CA ASP A 276 -7.53 -15.59 -2.33
C ASP A 276 -8.20 -14.43 -3.07
N TRP A 277 -8.33 -13.28 -2.40
CA TRP A 277 -8.91 -12.08 -2.99
C TRP A 277 -8.15 -11.57 -4.22
N VAL A 278 -6.81 -11.51 -4.15
CA VAL A 278 -5.99 -11.07 -5.29
C VAL A 278 -6.06 -12.07 -6.45
N ARG A 279 -6.10 -13.37 -6.18
CA ARG A 279 -6.24 -14.38 -7.23
C ARG A 279 -7.55 -14.22 -7.99
N LYS A 280 -8.67 -14.11 -7.27
CA LYS A 280 -9.99 -13.85 -7.85
C LYS A 280 -10.09 -12.51 -8.59
N TYR A 281 -9.30 -11.51 -8.18
CA TYR A 281 -9.24 -10.23 -8.88
C TYR A 281 -8.57 -10.34 -10.26
N GLU A 282 -7.67 -11.31 -10.45
CA GLU A 282 -6.96 -11.53 -11.72
C GLU A 282 -7.59 -12.58 -12.64
N GLU A 283 -8.68 -13.22 -12.20
CA GLU A 283 -9.51 -14.16 -12.98
C GLU A 283 -10.55 -13.41 -13.83
#